data_AF-A0AA43M9N0-F1
#
_entry.id   AF-A0AA43M9N0-F1
#
_cell.length_a   1.000
_cell.length_b   1.000
_cell.length_c   1.000
_cell.angle_alpha   90.00
_cell.angle_beta   90.00
_cell.angle_gamma   90.00
#
_symmetry.space_group_name_H-M   'P 1'
#
loop_
_entity.id
_entity.type
_entity.pdbx_description
1 polymer ?
#
loop_
_entity_poly.entity_id
_entity_poly.type
_entity_poly.pdbx_seq_one_letter_code
_entity_poly.pdbx_strand_id
1 'polypeptide(L)' 'MNSSKLHPIFVFSLFAVISLTACGSIQSAAEDDCKNVGWQAGTKGYNDCVKARIYERKLDYSLPPGDQPSPSLL' A
#
# COMPACT_ATOMS: atom_id res chain seq x y z
N MET A 1 -33.54 20.97 5.88
CA MET A 1 -32.78 19.73 6.17
C MET A 1 -32.16 19.86 7.56
N ASN A 2 -32.45 18.94 8.48
CA ASN A 2 -31.95 18.99 9.85
C ASN A 2 -30.42 18.74 9.87
N SER A 3 -29.66 19.77 10.26
CA SER A 3 -28.18 19.77 10.34
C SER A 3 -27.63 18.58 11.17
N SER A 4 -28.38 18.14 12.18
CA SER A 4 -27.98 17.07 13.10
C SER A 4 -27.82 15.69 12.44
N LYS A 5 -28.39 15.45 11.25
CA LYS A 5 -28.24 14.19 10.49
C LYS A 5 -27.08 14.23 9.48
N LEU A 6 -26.62 15.41 9.08
CA LEU A 6 -25.47 15.58 8.18
C LEU A 6 -24.15 15.30 8.90
N HIS A 7 -24.07 15.65 10.17
CA HIS A 7 -22.88 15.45 11.01
C HIS A 7 -22.43 13.97 11.13
N PRO A 8 -23.31 13.00 11.44
CA PRO A 8 -22.89 11.59 11.54
C PRO A 8 -22.53 10.97 10.18
N ILE A 9 -23.19 11.38 9.09
CA ILE A 9 -22.87 10.90 7.74
C ILE A 9 -21.47 11.35 7.34
N PHE A 10 -21.14 12.62 7.59
CA PHE A 10 -19.83 13.17 7.29
C PHE A 10 -18.70 12.46 8.07
N VAL A 11 -18.93 12.19 9.35
CA VAL A 11 -17.97 11.44 10.19
C VAL A 11 -17.76 10.02 9.66
N PHE A 12 -18.82 9.31 9.29
CA PHE A 12 -18.71 7.96 8.71
C PHE A 12 -17.98 7.96 7.38
N SER A 13 -18.27 8.92 6.50
CA SER A 13 -17.55 9.07 5.23
C SER A 13 -16.07 9.35 5.45
N LEU A 14 -15.71 10.17 6.43
CA LEU A 14 -14.31 10.46 6.76
C LEU A 14 -13.57 9.20 7.22
N PHE A 15 -14.19 8.41 8.11
CA PHE A 15 -13.63 7.15 8.60
C PHE A 15 -13.43 6.13 7.48
N ALA A 16 -14.39 6.03 6.55
CA ALA A 16 -14.29 5.13 5.40
C ALA A 16 -13.13 5.50 4.46
N VAL A 17 -12.91 6.79 4.21
CA VAL A 17 -11.80 7.24 3.34
C VAL A 17 -10.45 6.95 3.99
N ILE A 18 -10.33 7.17 5.31
CA ILE A 18 -9.08 6.90 6.05
C ILE A 18 -8.77 5.40 6.06
N SER A 19 -9.77 4.54 6.28
CA SER A 19 -9.56 3.09 6.29
C SER A 19 -9.21 2.51 4.91
N LEU A 20 -9.67 3.10 3.81
CA LEU A 20 -9.26 2.70 2.45
C LEU A 20 -7.79 3.08 2.13
N THR A 21 -7.26 4.16 2.73
CA THR A 21 -5.84 4.55 2.56
C THR A 21 -4.87 3.69 3.37
N ALA A 22 -5.35 2.76 4.20
CA ALA A 22 -4.51 1.83 4.93
C ALA A 22 -3.89 0.73 4.05
N CYS A 23 -4.20 0.69 2.75
CA CYS A 23 -3.44 -0.09 1.78
C CYS A 23 -2.02 0.48 1.67
N GLY A 24 -1.06 -0.16 2.34
CA GLY A 24 0.34 0.22 2.30
C GLY A 24 0.95 0.13 0.90
N SER A 25 2.04 0.86 0.69
CA SER A 25 2.81 0.80 -0.54
C SER A 25 3.76 -0.42 -0.56
N ILE A 26 4.21 -0.84 -1.75
CA ILE A 26 5.29 -1.83 -1.90
C ILE A 26 6.54 -1.39 -1.12
N GLN A 27 6.83 -0.08 -1.13
CA GLN A 27 7.98 0.51 -0.44
C GLN A 27 7.87 0.30 1.07
N SER A 28 6.77 0.75 1.70
CA SER A 28 6.57 0.64 3.15
C SER A 28 6.57 -0.83 3.60
N ALA A 29 5.96 -1.72 2.82
CA ALA A 29 5.97 -3.16 3.12
C ALA A 29 7.39 -3.77 3.05
N ALA A 30 8.22 -3.33 2.11
CA ALA A 30 9.61 -3.78 2.02
C ALA A 30 10.48 -3.23 3.16
N GLU A 31 10.27 -1.98 3.57
CA GLU A 31 10.98 -1.38 4.70
C GLU A 31 10.67 -2.08 6.03
N ASP A 32 9.39 -2.38 6.28
CA ASP A 32 8.96 -3.07 7.49
C ASP A 32 9.50 -4.50 7.56
N ASP A 33 9.50 -5.24 6.45
CA ASP A 33 10.14 -6.56 6.38
C ASP A 33 11.62 -6.50 6.78
N CYS A 34 12.37 -5.56 6.20
CA CYS A 34 13.80 -5.45 6.44
C CYS A 34 14.11 -5.02 7.87
N LYS A 35 13.27 -4.16 8.48
CA LYS A 35 13.35 -3.84 9.91
C LYS A 35 13.05 -5.07 10.77
N ASN A 36 12.04 -5.86 10.42
CA ASN A 36 11.66 -7.07 11.15
C ASN A 36 12.73 -8.17 11.10
N VAL A 37 13.51 -8.22 10.01
CA VAL A 37 14.70 -9.08 9.90
C VAL A 37 15.84 -8.60 10.82
N GLY A 38 15.79 -7.36 11.29
CA GLY A 38 16.77 -6.76 12.20
C GLY A 38 17.75 -5.79 11.51
N TRP A 39 17.52 -5.44 10.24
CA TRP A 39 18.35 -4.43 9.58
C TRP A 39 18.01 -3.02 10.06
N GLN A 40 19.05 -2.25 10.39
CA GLN A 40 18.91 -0.85 10.78
C GLN A 40 18.84 0.05 9.55
N ALA A 41 17.87 0.96 9.52
CA ALA A 41 17.71 1.94 8.45
C ALA A 41 18.99 2.77 8.25
N GLY A 42 19.35 3.01 6.99
CA GLY A 42 20.57 3.73 6.62
C GLY A 42 21.83 2.86 6.50
N THR A 43 21.78 1.58 6.89
CA THR A 43 22.88 0.64 6.63
C THR A 43 22.85 0.13 5.19
N LYS A 44 24.01 -0.28 4.66
CA LYS A 44 24.09 -0.92 3.34
C LYS A 44 23.20 -2.18 3.27
N GLY A 45 23.21 -3.00 4.32
CA GLY A 45 22.39 -4.23 4.37
C GLY A 45 20.89 -3.96 4.35
N TYR A 46 20.43 -2.90 5.04
CA TYR A 46 19.04 -2.45 4.95
C TYR A 46 18.66 -2.06 3.52
N ASN A 47 19.47 -1.23 2.87
CA ASN A 47 19.18 -0.76 1.51
C ASN A 47 19.15 -1.91 0.49
N ASP A 48 20.09 -2.87 0.63
CA ASP A 48 20.14 -4.06 -0.21
C ASP A 48 18.91 -4.94 0.01
N CYS A 49 18.52 -5.17 1.27
CA CYS A 49 17.30 -5.89 1.64
C CYS A 49 16.05 -5.23 1.05
N VAL A 50 15.87 -3.92 1.25
CA VAL A 50 14.69 -3.18 0.79
C VAL A 50 14.60 -3.26 -0.73
N LYS A 51 15.72 -3.08 -1.44
CA LYS A 51 15.78 -3.21 -2.90
C LYS A 51 15.36 -4.61 -3.38
N ALA A 52 15.84 -5.66 -2.72
CA ALA A 52 15.48 -7.04 -3.08
C ALA A 52 13.98 -7.30 -2.85
N ARG A 53 13.44 -6.91 -1.69
CA ARG A 53 12.03 -7.10 -1.35
C ARG A 53 11.07 -6.30 -2.22
N ILE A 54 11.47 -5.10 -2.68
CA ILE A 54 10.71 -4.34 -3.68
C ILE A 54 10.71 -5.06 -5.02
N TYR A 55 11.86 -5.59 -5.44
CA TYR A 55 11.99 -6.31 -6.71
C TYR A 55 11.09 -7.56 -6.74
N GLU A 56 11.15 -8.39 -5.70
CA GLU A 56 10.30 -9.59 -5.57
C GLU A 56 8.81 -9.22 -5.65
N ARG A 57 8.36 -8.24 -4.85
CA ARG A 57 6.96 -7.79 -4.88
C ARG A 57 6.53 -7.22 -6.22
N LYS A 58 7.40 -6.49 -6.92
CA LYS A 58 7.09 -5.99 -8.26
C LYS A 58 6.91 -7.12 -9.27
N LEU A 59 7.64 -8.22 -9.11
CA LEU A 59 7.42 -9.42 -9.92
C LEU A 59 6.09 -10.08 -9.57
N ASP A 60 5.77 -10.24 -8.29
CA ASP A 60 4.52 -10.86 -7.84
C ASP A 60 3.26 -10.07 -8.27
N TYR A 61 3.36 -8.74 -8.31
CA TYR A 61 2.28 -7.86 -8.77
C TYR A 61 2.32 -7.54 -10.26
N SER A 62 3.34 -8.02 -10.98
CA SER A 62 3.40 -7.83 -12.42
C SER A 62 2.40 -8.75 -13.12
N LEU A 63 1.85 -8.27 -14.23
CA LEU A 63 1.01 -9.08 -15.08
C LEU A 63 1.85 -10.22 -15.69
N PRO A 64 1.28 -11.42 -15.85
CA PRO A 64 1.92 -12.47 -16.60
C PRO A 64 2.32 -11.98 -18.01
N PRO A 65 3.39 -12.50 -18.60
CA PRO A 65 3.75 -12.17 -19.97
C PRO A 65 2.59 -12.44 -20.92
N GLY A 66 2.14 -11.42 -21.64
CA GLY A 66 1.01 -11.51 -22.57
C GLY A 66 -0.37 -11.21 -21.98
N ASP A 67 -0.46 -10.98 -20.66
CA ASP A 67 -1.69 -10.54 -20.01
C ASP A 67 -1.77 -9.01 -20.05
N GLN A 68 -2.86 -8.48 -20.61
CA GLN A 68 -3.16 -7.05 -20.62
C GLN A 68 -4.54 -6.86 -19.99
N PRO A 69 -4.69 -5.93 -19.03
CA PRO A 69 -5.98 -5.72 -18.38
C PRO A 69 -6.97 -5.26 -19.45
N SER A 70 -8.09 -5.96 -19.54
CA SER A 70 -9.17 -5.58 -20.45
C SER A 70 -9.68 -4.19 -20.04
N PRO A 71 -9.96 -3.29 -20.99
CA PRO A 71 -10.51 -1.98 -20.65
C PRO A 71 -11.82 -2.17 -19.89
N SER A 72 -11.85 -1.67 -18.65
CA SER A 72 -13.04 -1.67 -17.80
C SER A 72 -14.04 -0.65 -18.33
N LEU A 73 -15.29 -1.06 -18.60
CA LEU A 73 -16.39 -0.22 -19.08
C LEU A 73 -17.08 0.60 -17.97
N LEU A 74 -16.38 0.89 -16.88
CA LEU A 74 -16.87 1.71 -15.76
C LEU A 74 -16.48 3.17 -15.95
#